data_AF-A0AA42Z5K5-F1
#
_entry.id   AF-A0AA42Z5K5-F1
#
_cell.length_a   1.000
_cell.length_b   1.000
_cell.length_c   1.000
_cell.angle_alpha   90.00
_cell.angle_beta   90.00
_cell.angle_gamma   90.00
#
_symmetry.space_group_name_H-M   'P 1'
#
loop_
_entity.id
_entity.type
_entity.pdbx_description
1 polymer ?
#
loop_
_entity_poly.entity_id
_entity_poly.type
_entity_poly.pdbx_seq_one_letter_code
_entity_poly.pdbx_strand_id
1 'polypeptide(L)'
;MTNLPEVRRSRLGLVVFGIDALLSIGFGVASWLYPLSTYATIVDLEDPGTSPVTMSALSGLSVFYVVIGLVCLCAAFMPRRQALGLALVMLARHAWIGIHGYRGIGQEWLIGNPWPDIVIHGAFVLAYSFLVLLAVRGSSGSSEESPSESRQAGR
;
A
#
# COMPACT_ATOMS: atom_id res chain seq x y z
N MET A 1 13.06 -24.34 22.50
CA MET A 1 13.37 -23.00 21.97
C MET A 1 13.51 -23.12 20.47
N THR A 2 12.47 -22.74 19.73
CA THR A 2 12.41 -22.85 18.27
C THR A 2 13.31 -21.79 17.64
N ASN A 3 14.39 -22.22 16.99
CA ASN A 3 15.14 -21.40 16.04
C ASN A 3 14.21 -21.12 14.85
N LEU A 4 13.40 -20.06 14.95
CA LEU A 4 12.65 -19.57 13.81
C LEU A 4 13.69 -18.99 12.83
N PRO A 5 13.78 -19.51 11.60
CA PRO A 5 14.73 -19.04 10.62
C PRO A 5 14.53 -17.53 10.45
N GLU A 6 15.63 -16.80 10.62
CA GLU A 6 15.69 -15.35 10.56
C GLU A 6 15.05 -14.88 9.25
N VAL A 7 13.83 -14.36 9.35
CA VAL A 7 13.09 -13.93 8.17
C VAL A 7 13.80 -12.70 7.62
N ARG A 8 14.63 -12.89 6.58
CA ARG A 8 15.31 -11.80 5.89
C ARG A 8 14.28 -10.75 5.46
N ARG A 9 14.24 -9.66 6.21
CA ARG A 9 13.46 -8.47 5.89
C ARG A 9 14.00 -7.89 4.60
N SER A 10 13.12 -7.61 3.65
CA SER A 10 13.51 -6.87 2.45
C SER A 10 13.62 -5.40 2.83
N ARG A 11 14.82 -4.80 2.72
CA ARG A 11 15.01 -3.35 2.92
C ARG A 11 14.04 -2.54 2.04
N LEU A 12 13.79 -3.03 0.83
CA LEU A 12 12.82 -2.45 -0.08
C LEU A 12 11.38 -2.51 0.47
N GLY A 13 10.99 -3.64 1.08
CA GLY A 13 9.66 -3.76 1.71
C GLY A 13 9.47 -2.76 2.84
N LEU A 14 10.48 -2.60 3.68
CA LEU A 14 10.48 -1.59 4.74
C LEU A 14 10.31 -0.17 4.19
N VAL A 15 11.00 0.15 3.09
CA VAL A 15 10.90 1.47 2.45
C VAL A 15 9.53 1.69 1.82
N VAL A 16 9.04 0.75 1.00
CA VAL A 16 7.76 0.89 0.28
C VAL A 16 6.60 1.00 1.26
N PHE A 17 6.48 0.05 2.20
CA PHE A 17 5.43 0.08 3.22
C PHE A 17 5.60 1.26 4.19
N GLY A 18 6.83 1.65 4.53
CA GLY A 18 7.10 2.76 5.44
C GLY A 18 6.70 4.12 4.86
N ILE A 19 6.99 4.35 3.58
CA ILE A 19 6.58 5.59 2.89
C ILE A 19 5.06 5.62 2.73
N ASP A 20 4.45 4.51 2.32
CA ASP A 20 2.98 4.41 2.19
C ASP A 20 2.28 4.64 3.54
N ALA A 21 2.84 4.08 4.62
CA ALA A 21 2.37 4.32 5.98
C ALA A 21 2.42 5.80 6.37
N LEU A 22 3.57 6.45 6.13
CA LEU A 22 3.76 7.85 6.48
C LEU A 22 2.79 8.75 5.72
N LEU A 23 2.64 8.54 4.41
CA LEU A 23 1.73 9.31 3.57
C LEU A 23 0.27 9.07 3.96
N SER A 24 -0.14 7.82 4.18
CA SER A 24 -1.52 7.47 4.55
C SER A 24 -1.90 8.00 5.93
N ILE A 25 -1.03 7.88 6.94
CA ILE A 25 -1.27 8.44 8.28
C ILE A 25 -1.29 9.97 8.20
N GLY A 26 -0.30 10.57 7.53
CA GLY A 26 -0.20 12.03 7.39
C GLY A 26 -1.44 12.61 6.71
N PHE A 27 -1.88 12.01 5.60
CA PHE A 27 -3.09 12.39 4.91
C PHE A 27 -4.32 12.21 5.81
N GLY A 28 -4.49 11.05 6.44
CA GLY A 28 -5.64 10.77 7.31
C GLY A 28 -5.74 11.70 8.53
N VAL A 29 -4.61 12.08 9.12
CA VAL A 29 -4.59 13.06 10.24
C VAL A 29 -4.90 14.46 9.72
N ALA A 30 -4.28 14.89 8.62
CA ALA A 30 -4.53 16.20 8.03
C ALA A 30 -5.99 16.34 7.57
N SER A 31 -6.54 15.32 6.93
CA SER A 31 -7.93 15.29 6.46
C SER A 31 -8.94 15.19 7.60
N TRP A 32 -8.57 14.63 8.75
CA TRP A 32 -9.41 14.69 9.95
C TRP A 32 -9.44 16.10 10.54
N LEU A 33 -8.27 16.73 10.71
CA LEU A 33 -8.18 18.07 11.31
C LEU A 33 -8.82 19.14 10.42
N TYR A 34 -8.69 19.00 9.10
CA TYR A 34 -9.16 19.96 8.12
C TYR A 34 -9.88 19.27 6.94
N PRO A 35 -11.06 18.67 7.18
CA PRO A 35 -11.74 17.82 6.19
C PRO A 35 -12.21 18.62 4.99
N LEU A 36 -12.80 19.80 5.21
CA LEU A 36 -13.27 20.64 4.12
C LEU A 36 -12.12 21.12 3.24
N SER A 37 -11.03 21.63 3.81
CA SER A 37 -9.89 22.08 2.99
C SER A 37 -9.16 20.94 2.28
N THR A 38 -9.21 19.72 2.82
CA THR A 38 -8.52 18.56 2.22
C THR A 38 -9.38 17.86 1.17
N TYR A 39 -10.69 17.75 1.39
CA TYR A 39 -11.60 17.05 0.50
C TYR A 39 -12.29 17.97 -0.50
N ALA A 40 -12.47 19.27 -0.23
CA ALA A 40 -13.03 20.23 -1.19
C ALA A 40 -12.10 20.47 -2.39
N THR A 41 -10.82 20.07 -2.31
CA THR A 41 -9.90 20.04 -3.45
C THR A 41 -10.00 18.76 -4.28
N ILE A 42 -10.94 17.88 -3.95
CA ILE A 42 -11.10 16.56 -4.56
C ILE A 42 -12.56 16.33 -4.97
N VAL A 43 -13.51 16.77 -4.15
CA VAL A 43 -14.95 16.60 -4.34
C VAL A 43 -15.62 17.95 -4.16
N ASP A 44 -16.62 18.25 -4.97
CA ASP A 44 -17.42 19.46 -4.76
C ASP A 44 -18.25 19.33 -3.48
N LEU A 45 -17.95 20.19 -2.52
CA LEU A 45 -18.65 20.29 -1.25
C LEU A 45 -19.32 21.66 -1.25
N GLU A 46 -20.50 21.77 -1.86
CA GLU A 46 -21.31 22.99 -1.78
C GLU A 46 -21.61 23.31 -0.31
N ASP A 47 -21.27 24.53 0.15
CA ASP A 47 -21.58 25.00 1.51
C ASP A 47 -22.62 26.13 1.41
N PRO A 48 -23.68 26.16 2.24
CA PRO A 48 -23.61 26.05 3.69
C PRO A 48 -24.58 25.01 4.28
N GLY A 49 -24.03 23.99 4.93
CA GLY A 49 -24.83 22.98 5.65
C GLY A 49 -24.45 21.56 5.28
N THR A 50 -23.15 21.30 5.09
CA THR A 50 -22.61 19.95 4.87
C THR A 50 -23.27 19.01 5.88
N SER A 51 -24.16 18.16 5.37
CA SER A 51 -25.01 17.28 6.19
C SER A 51 -24.14 16.56 7.23
N PRO A 52 -24.63 16.35 8.46
CA PRO A 52 -23.92 15.54 9.45
C PRO A 52 -23.44 14.19 8.88
N VAL A 53 -24.16 13.65 7.89
CA VAL A 53 -23.78 12.45 7.14
C VAL A 53 -22.50 12.66 6.33
N THR A 54 -22.37 13.77 5.59
CA THR A 54 -21.18 14.09 4.79
C THR A 54 -19.96 14.25 5.69
N MET A 55 -20.08 15.02 6.78
CA MET A 55 -18.98 15.20 7.73
C MET A 55 -18.57 13.89 8.42
N SER A 56 -19.53 13.03 8.74
CA SER A 56 -19.27 11.68 9.25
C SER A 56 -18.54 10.81 8.22
N ALA A 57 -18.94 10.86 6.95
CA ALA A 57 -18.29 10.13 5.87
C ALA A 57 -16.84 10.59 5.64
N LEU A 58 -16.58 11.91 5.62
CA LEU A 58 -15.22 12.46 5.49
C LEU A 58 -14.33 12.10 6.69
N SER A 59 -14.90 12.12 7.90
CA SER A 59 -14.19 11.68 9.11
C SER A 59 -13.88 10.17 9.06
N GLY A 60 -14.85 9.35 8.63
CA GLY A 60 -14.66 7.92 8.43
C GLY A 60 -13.57 7.61 7.39
N LEU A 61 -13.53 8.37 6.30
CA LEU A 61 -12.49 8.26 5.27
C LEU A 61 -11.11 8.63 5.83
N SER A 62 -11.03 9.67 6.66
CA SER A 62 -9.81 10.08 7.34
C SER A 62 -9.27 8.98 8.26
N VAL A 63 -10.15 8.40 9.09
CA VAL A 63 -9.81 7.24 9.94
C VAL A 63 -9.37 6.04 9.11
N PHE A 64 -10.03 5.78 7.99
CA PHE A 64 -9.64 4.70 7.08
C PHE A 64 -8.21 4.86 6.57
N TYR A 65 -7.80 6.08 6.17
CA TYR A 65 -6.42 6.36 5.76
C TYR A 65 -5.41 6.13 6.90
N VAL A 66 -5.73 6.55 8.12
CA VAL A 66 -4.88 6.26 9.30
C VAL A 66 -4.75 4.75 9.52
N VAL A 67 -5.87 4.01 9.49
CA VAL A 67 -5.87 2.56 9.69
C VAL A 67 -5.05 1.83 8.63
N ILE A 68 -5.22 2.18 7.35
CA ILE A 68 -4.41 1.62 6.27
C ILE A 68 -2.92 1.95 6.46
N GLY A 69 -2.60 3.17 6.85
CA GLY A 69 -1.22 3.54 7.12
C GLY A 69 -0.61 2.76 8.29
N LEU A 70 -1.37 2.48 9.34
CA LEU A 70 -0.95 1.59 10.44
C LEU A 70 -0.77 0.15 9.97
N VAL A 71 -1.63 -0.35 9.09
CA VAL A 71 -1.49 -1.67 8.47
C VAL A 71 -0.21 -1.75 7.65
N CYS A 72 0.10 -0.75 6.83
CA CYS A 72 1.37 -0.65 6.10
C CYS A 72 2.57 -0.58 7.06
N LEU A 73 2.47 0.22 8.14
CA LEU A 73 3.54 0.31 9.13
C LEU A 73 3.84 -1.04 9.77
N CYS A 74 2.80 -1.77 10.19
CA CYS A 74 2.95 -3.13 10.71
C CYS A 74 3.61 -4.06 9.68
N ALA A 75 3.21 -3.96 8.42
CA ALA A 75 3.74 -4.78 7.33
C ALA A 75 5.21 -4.54 7.01
N ALA A 76 5.71 -3.31 7.22
CA ALA A 76 7.12 -2.98 7.09
C ALA A 76 8.01 -3.83 8.02
N PHE A 77 7.44 -4.37 9.11
CA PHE A 77 8.13 -5.23 10.08
C PHE A 77 7.76 -6.71 9.97
N MET A 78 6.83 -7.08 9.08
CA MET A 78 6.36 -8.45 8.94
C MET A 78 7.37 -9.36 8.20
N PRO A 79 7.32 -10.67 8.48
CA PRO A 79 7.94 -11.71 7.66
C PRO A 79 7.62 -11.58 6.16
N ARG A 80 8.61 -11.82 5.28
CA ARG A 80 8.51 -11.67 3.82
C ARG A 80 7.29 -12.34 3.19
N ARG A 81 6.90 -13.54 3.65
CA ARG A 81 5.74 -14.27 3.11
C ARG A 81 4.41 -13.59 3.43
N GLN A 82 4.25 -13.07 4.65
CA GLN A 82 3.04 -12.36 5.09
C GLN A 82 2.97 -10.97 4.44
N ALA A 83 4.12 -10.28 4.39
CA ALA A 83 4.23 -8.98 3.72
C ALA A 83 3.91 -9.06 2.22
N LEU A 84 4.17 -10.19 1.56
CA LEU A 84 3.82 -10.38 0.14
C LEU A 84 2.31 -10.35 -0.10
N GLY A 85 1.53 -11.02 0.76
CA GLY A 85 0.07 -11.01 0.67
C GLY A 85 -0.47 -9.59 0.78
N LEU A 86 0.06 -8.81 1.73
CA LEU A 86 -0.35 -7.42 1.88
C LEU A 86 0.15 -6.54 0.73
N ALA A 87 1.35 -6.79 0.19
CA ALA A 87 1.85 -6.05 -0.97
C ALA A 87 0.94 -6.21 -2.19
N LEU A 88 0.35 -7.39 -2.39
CA LEU A 88 -0.64 -7.64 -3.44
C LEU A 88 -1.95 -6.87 -3.18
N VAL A 89 -2.41 -6.83 -1.93
CA VAL A 89 -3.59 -6.04 -1.54
C VAL A 89 -3.36 -4.55 -1.79
N MET A 90 -2.20 -4.03 -1.38
CA MET A 90 -1.86 -2.62 -1.60
C MET A 90 -1.68 -2.30 -3.08
N LEU A 91 -1.04 -3.19 -3.85
CA LEU A 91 -0.95 -3.07 -5.30
C LEU A 91 -2.35 -2.93 -5.94
N ALA A 92 -3.27 -3.83 -5.58
CA ALA A 92 -4.64 -3.81 -6.08
C ALA A 92 -5.36 -2.51 -5.67
N ARG A 93 -5.19 -2.07 -4.42
CA ARG A 93 -5.76 -0.80 -3.91
C ARG A 93 -5.25 0.39 -4.71
N HIS A 94 -3.93 0.54 -4.88
CA HIS A 94 -3.38 1.68 -5.63
C HIS A 94 -3.75 1.63 -7.11
N ALA A 95 -3.80 0.45 -7.72
CA ALA A 95 -4.26 0.29 -9.10
C ALA A 95 -5.74 0.68 -9.25
N TRP A 96 -6.60 0.23 -8.33
CA TRP A 96 -8.01 0.58 -8.33
C TRP A 96 -8.25 2.08 -8.23
N ILE A 97 -7.61 2.74 -7.25
CA ILE A 97 -7.74 4.18 -7.05
C ILE A 97 -7.16 4.95 -8.26
N GLY A 98 -5.98 4.56 -8.75
CA GLY A 98 -5.38 5.20 -9.93
C GLY A 98 -6.22 5.06 -11.20
N ILE A 99 -6.85 3.90 -11.43
CA ILE A 99 -7.78 3.69 -12.56
C ILE A 99 -9.02 4.56 -12.41
N HIS A 100 -9.57 4.66 -11.19
CA HIS A 100 -10.69 5.56 -10.91
C HIS A 100 -10.32 7.02 -11.17
N GLY A 101 -9.18 7.48 -10.66
CA GLY A 101 -8.67 8.83 -10.90
C GLY A 101 -8.49 9.12 -12.40
N TYR A 102 -7.93 8.17 -13.15
CA TYR A 102 -7.76 8.31 -14.61
C TYR A 102 -9.10 8.37 -15.35
N ARG A 103 -10.09 7.54 -14.98
CA ARG A 103 -11.42 7.55 -15.59
C ARG A 103 -12.21 8.81 -15.25
N GLY A 104 -11.97 9.40 -14.09
CA GLY A 104 -12.61 10.64 -13.64
C GLY A 104 -12.00 11.92 -14.22
N ILE A 105 -10.94 11.82 -15.04
CA ILE A 105 -10.32 12.97 -15.70
C ILE A 105 -11.38 13.70 -16.54
N GLY A 106 -11.65 14.96 -16.17
CA GLY A 106 -12.56 15.84 -16.92
C GLY A 106 -14.05 15.67 -16.62
N GLN A 107 -14.45 14.82 -15.66
CA GLN A 107 -15.87 14.60 -15.31
C GLN A 107 -16.20 14.90 -13.85
N GLU A 108 -15.34 14.50 -12.88
CA GLU A 108 -15.68 14.54 -11.44
C GLU A 108 -14.74 15.41 -10.60
N TRP A 109 -13.58 15.79 -11.13
CA TRP A 109 -12.67 16.71 -10.47
C TRP A 109 -13.15 18.14 -10.66
N LEU A 110 -14.17 18.53 -9.88
CA LEU A 110 -14.83 19.84 -9.92
C LEU A 110 -13.90 20.98 -9.51
N ILE A 111 -12.91 20.74 -8.65
CA ILE A 111 -11.87 21.71 -8.25
C ILE A 111 -10.54 20.95 -8.11
N GLY A 112 -9.58 21.22 -8.99
CA GLY A 112 -8.21 20.70 -8.89
C GLY A 112 -7.72 19.93 -10.12
N ASN A 113 -6.51 19.41 -10.01
CA ASN A 113 -5.86 18.61 -11.04
C ASN A 113 -5.72 17.17 -10.52
N PRO A 114 -6.25 16.13 -11.20
CA PRO A 114 -6.12 14.73 -10.77
C PRO A 114 -4.70 14.17 -10.91
N TRP A 115 -3.84 14.86 -11.68
CA TRP A 115 -2.50 14.36 -12.01
C TRP A 115 -1.63 14.01 -10.81
N PRO A 116 -1.53 14.81 -9.73
CA PRO A 116 -0.74 14.45 -8.57
C PRO A 116 -1.19 13.14 -7.93
N ASP A 117 -2.50 12.92 -7.79
CA ASP A 117 -3.05 11.69 -7.22
C ASP A 117 -2.75 10.47 -8.10
N ILE A 118 -2.99 10.60 -9.41
CA ILE A 118 -2.67 9.55 -10.40
C ILE A 118 -1.18 9.20 -10.38
N VAL A 119 -0.30 10.20 -10.30
CA VAL A 119 1.15 10.00 -10.25
C VAL A 119 1.57 9.28 -8.97
N ILE A 120 1.02 9.68 -7.82
CA ILE A 120 1.31 9.02 -6.53
C ILE A 120 0.87 7.55 -6.59
N HIS A 121 -0.37 7.29 -7.00
CA HIS A 121 -0.90 5.93 -7.10
C HIS A 121 -0.16 5.09 -8.14
N GLY A 122 0.22 5.66 -9.28
CA GLY A 122 1.04 5.00 -10.30
C GLY A 122 2.43 4.63 -9.80
N ALA A 123 3.08 5.52 -9.05
CA ALA A 123 4.39 5.24 -8.44
C ALA A 123 4.31 4.07 -7.45
N PHE A 124 3.26 4.01 -6.62
CA PHE A 124 3.05 2.89 -5.70
C PHE A 124 2.71 1.59 -6.43
N VAL A 125 1.94 1.63 -7.51
CA VAL A 125 1.70 0.44 -8.36
C VAL A 125 3.02 -0.14 -8.86
N LEU A 126 3.92 0.70 -9.37
CA LEU A 126 5.24 0.27 -9.82
C LEU A 126 6.09 -0.29 -8.67
N ALA A 127 6.12 0.40 -7.53
CA ALA A 127 6.89 -0.01 -6.36
C ALA A 127 6.44 -1.37 -5.81
N TYR A 128 5.13 -1.57 -5.64
CA TYR A 128 4.58 -2.85 -5.16
C TYR A 128 4.72 -3.96 -6.21
N SER A 129 4.58 -3.66 -7.51
CA SER A 129 4.85 -4.65 -8.57
C SER A 129 6.30 -5.13 -8.55
N PHE A 130 7.24 -4.21 -8.37
CA PHE A 130 8.66 -4.55 -8.26
C PHE A 130 8.95 -5.40 -7.02
N LEU A 131 8.34 -5.05 -5.88
CA LEU A 131 8.43 -5.84 -4.64
C LEU A 131 7.93 -7.28 -4.84
N VAL A 132 6.76 -7.44 -5.46
CA VAL A 132 6.15 -8.74 -5.76
C VAL A 132 7.03 -9.55 -6.73
N LEU A 133 7.54 -8.93 -7.79
CA LEU A 133 8.40 -9.58 -8.77
C LEU A 133 9.68 -10.12 -8.12
N LEU A 134 10.35 -9.32 -7.28
CA LEU A 134 11.53 -9.75 -6.54
C LEU A 134 11.20 -10.85 -5.52
N ALA A 135 10.01 -10.79 -4.91
CA ALA A 135 9.54 -11.81 -3.99
C ALA A 135 9.41 -13.18 -4.68
N VAL A 136 8.77 -13.20 -5.85
CA VAL A 136 8.56 -14.40 -6.68
C VAL A 136 9.90 -14.94 -7.20
N ARG A 137 10.74 -14.10 -7.83
CA ARG A 137 12.05 -14.53 -8.37
C ARG A 137 12.99 -15.09 -7.31
N GLY A 138 13.00 -14.49 -6.12
CA GLY A 138 13.80 -15.00 -4.99
C GLY A 138 13.31 -16.33 -4.42
N SER A 139 12.10 -16.79 -4.80
CA SER A 139 11.55 -18.08 -4.37
C SER A 139 11.89 -19.22 -5.36
N SER A 140 12.31 -18.88 -6.58
CA SER A 140 12.65 -19.84 -7.65
C SER A 140 14.09 -20.35 -7.58
N GLY A 141 14.97 -19.72 -6.79
CA GLY A 141 16.40 -20.06 -6.69
C GLY A 141 16.78 -20.94 -5.50
N SER A 142 15.82 -21.48 -4.75
CA SER A 142 16.06 -22.26 -3.52
C SER A 142 15.74 -23.75 -3.64
N SER A 143 15.64 -24.29 -4.86
CA SER A 143 15.18 -25.67 -5.12
C SER A 143 16.20 -26.58 -5.80
N GLU A 144 17.47 -26.18 -5.92
CA GLU A 144 18.54 -27.02 -6.49
C GLU A 144 19.78 -27.03 -5.59
N GLU A 145 19.72 -27.81 -4.51
CA GLU A 145 20.89 -28.52 -3.98
C GLU A 145 20.42 -29.50 -2.90
N SER A 146 20.04 -30.70 -3.34
CA SER A 146 20.32 -31.89 -2.53
C SER A 146 21.26 -32.72 -3.37
N PRO A 147 22.56 -32.76 -3.04
CA PRO A 147 23.49 -33.66 -3.70
C PRO A 147 22.95 -35.08 -3.54
N SER A 148 22.77 -35.73 -4.68
CA SER A 148 22.67 -37.16 -4.78
C SER A 148 23.98 -37.79 -4.30
N GLU A 149 24.22 -37.86 -2.99
CA GLU A 149 25.14 -38.87 -2.42
C GLU A 149 24.38 -40.18 -2.28
N SER A 150 24.06 -40.73 -3.45
CA SER A 150 23.97 -42.15 -3.62
C SER A 150 25.34 -42.78 -3.38
N ARG A 151 25.34 -43.86 -2.58
CA ARG A 151 26.08 -45.09 -2.91
C ARG A 151 27.61 -44.96 -3.05
N GLN A 152 28.30 -44.92 -1.92
CA GLN A 152 29.62 -45.54 -1.67
C GLN A 152 29.80 -45.43 -0.15
N ALA A 153 29.73 -46.48 0.67
CA ALA A 153 30.46 -47.72 0.55
C ALA A 153 29.65 -48.90 1.09
N GLY A 154 29.55 -49.95 0.27
CA GLY A 154 29.54 -51.30 0.81
C GLY A 154 30.98 -51.74 1.03
N ARG A 155 31.31 -52.10 2.27
CA ARG A 155 32.15 -53.22 2.70
C ARG A 155 32.31 -53.18 4.21
#